data_AF-A0A089ZXF7-F1
#
_entry.id   AF-A0A089ZXF7-F1
#
_cell.length_a   1.000
_cell.length_b   1.000
_cell.length_c   1.000
_cell.angle_alpha   90.00
_cell.angle_beta   90.00
_cell.angle_gamma   90.00
#
_symmetry.space_group_name_H-M   'P 1'
#
loop_
_entity.id
_entity.type
_entity.pdbx_description
1 polymer ?
#
loop_
_entity_poly.entity_id
_entity_poly.type
_entity_poly.pdbx_seq_one_letter_code
_entity_poly.pdbx_strand_id
1 'polypeptide(L)'
;YAGSKGVVWGPVKDMVHISHGPVGCGQYSWSQRRNYYVGTTGVDTFVTMQFTSDFQEKDIVFGGDKKLEQVIDEIEELFPLNNGITIQSECPIGLIGDDIEAVSRKKAVEHETTIVPVRCEGFRGVSQSLGHHIANDAIRDWVFDKADGKTDVEFETGPYDVNVIGDYNIGGDAWASRILLEEIGLRVVGNWSGDATLAEVERAPRAKLNLIHCYRSMNYICRHMEERYAIPWMEYNFFGPSQIEASLRKIARHFGPTIEERAERIIAKYRPLVDAVIDKYWPRLQGKRVMLYVGGLRPRHVITAYEDLGMQIVGTGYEFAHNDDYQRTGHYVKTGTLIYDDATSYELDTFIERIRPDLVGSGIKEKYPVQKMGIPFRQMHSW
;
A
#
# COMPACT_ATOMS: atom_id res chain seq x y z
N TYR A 1 3.60 -9.95 -9.42
CA TYR A 1 4.43 -10.11 -8.21
C TYR A 1 4.59 -8.80 -7.44
N ALA A 2 5.14 -7.74 -8.04
CA ALA A 2 5.42 -6.48 -7.33
C ALA A 2 4.21 -5.87 -6.59
N GLY A 3 3.03 -5.80 -7.22
CA GLY A 3 1.81 -5.31 -6.57
C GLY A 3 1.26 -6.22 -5.46
N SER A 4 1.64 -7.50 -5.41
CA SER A 4 1.26 -8.42 -4.34
C SER A 4 2.30 -8.39 -3.22
N LYS A 5 3.45 -9.05 -3.43
CA LYS A 5 4.54 -9.14 -2.43
C LYS A 5 5.10 -7.78 -2.06
N GLY A 6 5.45 -6.96 -3.05
CA GLY A 6 6.15 -5.70 -2.81
C GLY A 6 5.27 -4.58 -2.29
N VAL A 7 3.94 -4.68 -2.41
CA VAL A 7 3.01 -3.60 -2.03
C VAL A 7 2.07 -4.03 -0.91
N VAL A 8 1.27 -5.09 -1.13
CA VAL A 8 0.18 -5.49 -0.22
C VAL A 8 0.66 -6.42 0.89
N TRP A 9 1.32 -7.53 0.57
CA TRP A 9 1.66 -8.54 1.55
C TRP A 9 2.92 -8.21 2.35
N GLY A 10 4.00 -7.83 1.67
CA GLY A 10 5.32 -7.63 2.28
C GLY A 10 5.38 -6.71 3.52
N PRO A 11 4.50 -5.70 3.65
CA PRO A 11 4.46 -4.88 4.87
C PRO A 11 3.82 -5.53 6.12
N VAL A 12 3.13 -6.68 5.99
CA VAL A 12 2.53 -7.39 7.14
C VAL A 12 3.66 -8.03 7.96
N LYS A 13 4.00 -7.42 9.09
CA LYS A 13 5.34 -7.50 9.65
C LYS A 13 5.68 -8.79 10.34
N ASP A 14 4.71 -9.46 10.93
CA ASP A 14 4.85 -10.67 11.73
C ASP A 14 4.59 -11.96 10.91
N MET A 15 4.45 -11.82 9.60
CA MET A 15 4.38 -12.95 8.66
C MET A 15 5.70 -13.13 7.89
N VAL A 16 6.00 -14.36 7.52
CA VAL A 16 7.09 -14.67 6.58
C VAL A 16 6.55 -14.71 5.15
N HIS A 17 7.19 -13.98 4.24
CA HIS A 17 6.79 -13.90 2.84
C HIS A 17 7.79 -14.58 1.91
N ILE A 18 7.47 -15.80 1.49
CA ILE A 18 8.31 -16.59 0.57
C ILE A 18 8.15 -16.04 -0.84
N SER A 19 9.23 -15.54 -1.43
CA SER A 19 9.32 -15.29 -2.87
C SER A 19 9.58 -16.62 -3.56
N HIS A 20 8.51 -17.27 -4.02
CA HIS A 20 8.56 -18.64 -4.49
C HIS A 20 8.88 -18.68 -5.98
N GLY A 21 10.12 -19.04 -6.29
CA GLY A 21 10.70 -19.02 -7.62
C GLY A 21 12.23 -18.88 -7.56
N PRO A 22 12.88 -18.45 -8.65
CA PRO A 22 14.31 -18.14 -8.69
C PRO A 22 14.69 -16.97 -7.77
N VAL A 23 15.98 -16.75 -7.53
CA VAL A 23 16.46 -15.71 -6.59
C VAL A 23 16.08 -14.26 -6.93
N GLY A 24 15.78 -13.97 -8.21
CA GLY A 24 15.74 -12.61 -8.75
C GLY A 24 14.70 -11.69 -8.11
N CYS A 25 13.41 -12.04 -8.13
CA CYS A 25 12.35 -11.08 -7.75
C CYS A 25 12.41 -10.73 -6.26
N GLY A 26 12.66 -11.73 -5.42
CA GLY A 26 12.93 -11.52 -4.00
C GLY A 26 14.11 -10.58 -3.74
N GLN A 27 15.24 -10.79 -4.43
CA GLN A 27 16.45 -9.98 -4.26
C GLN A 27 16.25 -8.51 -4.65
N TYR A 28 15.66 -8.23 -5.81
CA TYR A 28 15.46 -6.85 -6.27
C TYR A 28 14.38 -6.09 -5.48
N SER A 29 13.47 -6.81 -4.81
CA SER A 29 12.44 -6.22 -3.96
C SER A 29 12.83 -6.16 -2.48
N TRP A 30 14.01 -6.65 -2.11
CA TRP A 30 14.47 -6.71 -0.73
C TRP A 30 14.75 -5.30 -0.19
N SER A 31 13.92 -4.85 0.75
CA SER A 31 14.08 -3.59 1.49
C SER A 31 14.15 -2.33 0.62
N GLN A 32 13.68 -2.38 -0.63
CA GLN A 32 13.67 -1.23 -1.54
C GLN A 32 12.48 -0.30 -1.32
N ARG A 33 11.37 -0.82 -0.78
CA ARG A 33 10.18 -0.05 -0.42
C ARG A 33 10.21 0.26 1.07
N ARG A 34 10.07 1.55 1.42
CA ARG A 34 10.22 2.06 2.79
C ARG A 34 8.96 1.90 3.64
N ASN A 35 8.24 0.78 3.53
CA ASN A 35 7.10 0.47 4.39
C ASN A 35 7.59 0.19 5.82
N TYR A 36 7.60 1.23 6.66
CA TYR A 36 8.16 1.18 8.01
C TYR A 36 7.32 0.30 8.93
N TYR A 37 7.99 -0.28 9.92
CA TYR A 37 7.41 -1.13 10.94
C TYR A 37 8.21 -1.05 12.25
N VAL A 38 7.60 -1.48 13.34
CA VAL A 38 8.27 -1.68 14.64
C VAL A 38 8.28 -3.16 14.99
N GLY A 39 9.46 -3.67 15.33
CA GLY A 39 9.68 -5.05 15.76
C GLY A 39 11.18 -5.39 15.80
N THR A 40 11.49 -6.65 16.14
CA THR A 40 12.83 -7.23 16.12
C THR A 40 13.00 -8.11 14.89
N THR A 41 13.63 -7.56 13.84
CA THR A 41 13.78 -8.25 12.55
C THR A 41 14.49 -9.60 12.70
N GLY A 42 13.91 -10.66 12.13
CA GLY A 42 14.41 -12.03 12.19
C GLY A 42 14.03 -12.79 13.46
N VAL A 43 13.26 -12.16 14.35
CA VAL A 43 12.71 -12.79 15.56
C VAL A 43 11.19 -12.78 15.48
N ASP A 44 10.56 -11.62 15.66
CA ASP A 44 9.09 -11.46 15.66
C ASP A 44 8.56 -10.71 14.42
N THR A 45 9.47 -10.21 13.57
CA THR A 45 9.14 -9.44 12.38
C THR A 45 10.10 -9.71 11.23
N PHE A 46 9.63 -9.62 9.98
CA PHE A 46 10.35 -10.20 8.83
C PHE A 46 10.38 -9.33 7.56
N VAL A 47 9.77 -8.15 7.58
CA VAL A 47 9.57 -7.25 6.42
C VAL A 47 10.84 -6.99 5.60
N THR A 48 11.97 -6.77 6.28
CA THR A 48 13.26 -6.44 5.65
C THR A 48 14.18 -7.64 5.53
N MET A 49 13.63 -8.85 5.48
CA MET A 49 14.33 -10.08 5.12
C MET A 49 13.87 -10.56 3.75
N GLN A 50 14.65 -11.47 3.17
CA GLN A 50 14.32 -12.11 1.91
C GLN A 50 14.27 -13.61 2.12
N PHE A 51 13.06 -14.15 2.03
CA PHE A 51 12.81 -15.59 2.03
C PHE A 51 12.50 -16.00 0.59
N THR A 52 13.14 -17.06 0.12
CA THR A 52 12.91 -17.60 -1.22
C THR A 52 13.17 -19.09 -1.24
N SER A 53 12.48 -19.77 -2.15
CA SER A 53 12.77 -21.15 -2.50
C SER A 53 13.97 -21.29 -3.44
N ASP A 54 14.55 -20.20 -3.97
CA ASP A 54 15.72 -20.18 -4.86
C ASP A 54 15.73 -21.32 -5.90
N PHE A 55 14.76 -21.29 -6.82
CA PHE A 55 14.60 -22.33 -7.83
C PHE A 55 15.87 -22.52 -8.65
N GLN A 56 16.29 -23.78 -8.71
CA GLN A 56 17.32 -24.28 -9.59
C GLN A 56 16.68 -24.99 -10.78
N GLU A 57 17.48 -25.35 -11.79
CA GLU A 57 16.99 -26.05 -12.99
C GLU A 57 16.16 -27.31 -12.67
N LYS A 58 16.58 -28.09 -11.66
CA LYS A 58 15.83 -29.28 -11.23
C LYS A 58 14.42 -28.95 -10.73
N ASP A 59 14.23 -27.78 -10.12
CA ASP A 59 12.94 -27.36 -9.58
C ASP A 59 12.01 -26.91 -10.73
N ILE A 60 12.59 -26.37 -11.81
CA ILE A 60 11.87 -26.08 -13.06
C ILE A 60 11.45 -27.37 -13.77
N VAL A 61 12.35 -28.35 -13.87
CA VAL A 61 12.11 -29.60 -14.61
C VAL A 61 11.13 -30.53 -13.88
N PHE A 62 11.21 -30.60 -12.55
CA PHE A 62 10.47 -31.59 -11.76
C PHE A 62 9.39 -31.00 -10.85
N GLY A 63 9.20 -29.68 -10.86
CA GLY A 63 8.26 -28.98 -9.98
C GLY A 63 8.87 -28.61 -8.62
N GLY A 64 8.31 -27.57 -8.00
CA GLY A 64 8.79 -26.98 -6.77
C GLY A 64 8.03 -27.38 -5.51
N ASP A 65 6.88 -28.05 -5.62
CA ASP A 65 5.98 -28.32 -4.47
C ASP A 65 6.67 -29.02 -3.29
N LYS A 66 7.48 -30.05 -3.56
CA LYS A 66 8.23 -30.75 -2.50
C LYS A 66 9.28 -29.86 -1.83
N LYS A 67 9.93 -28.98 -2.60
CA LYS A 67 10.90 -28.03 -2.06
C LYS A 67 10.17 -26.97 -1.23
N LEU A 68 8.98 -26.54 -1.66
CA LEU A 68 8.15 -25.60 -0.91
C LEU A 68 7.71 -26.18 0.44
N GLU A 69 7.30 -27.45 0.50
CA GLU A 69 7.00 -28.12 1.77
C GLU A 69 8.20 -28.07 2.73
N GLN A 70 9.38 -28.43 2.24
CA GLN A 70 10.62 -28.38 3.03
C GLN A 70 10.97 -26.96 3.49
N VAL A 71 10.83 -25.96 2.62
CA VAL A 71 11.08 -24.56 2.97
C VAL A 71 10.13 -24.07 4.08
N ILE A 72 8.87 -24.49 4.05
CA ILE A 72 7.91 -24.17 5.12
C ILE A 72 8.35 -24.82 6.43
N ASP A 73 8.74 -26.09 6.41
CA ASP A 73 9.25 -26.78 7.61
C ASP A 73 10.47 -26.09 8.22
N GLU A 74 11.43 -25.70 7.38
CA GLU A 74 12.62 -24.97 7.83
C GLU A 74 12.27 -23.58 8.39
N ILE A 75 11.27 -22.88 7.83
CA ILE A 75 10.83 -21.59 8.35
C ILE A 75 10.22 -21.73 9.75
N GLU A 76 9.36 -22.73 9.96
CA GLU A 76 8.73 -22.95 11.27
C GLU A 76 9.75 -23.36 12.33
N GLU A 77 10.79 -24.12 11.96
CA GLU A 77 11.88 -24.46 12.89
C GLU A 77 12.77 -23.25 13.22
N LEU A 78 13.17 -22.47 12.21
CA LEU A 78 14.16 -21.40 12.36
C LEU A 78 13.55 -20.06 12.83
N PHE A 79 12.27 -19.83 12.55
CA PHE A 79 11.54 -18.60 12.87
C PHE A 79 10.22 -18.90 13.61
N PRO A 80 10.29 -19.51 14.81
CA PRO A 80 9.12 -20.05 15.50
C PRO A 80 8.14 -19.00 16.05
N LEU A 81 8.47 -17.70 15.93
CA LEU A 81 7.58 -16.60 16.31
C LEU A 81 6.89 -15.94 15.10
N ASN A 82 6.99 -16.54 13.91
CA ASN A 82 6.18 -16.12 12.79
C ASN A 82 4.70 -16.45 13.04
N ASN A 83 3.80 -15.52 12.72
CA ASN A 83 2.35 -15.70 12.91
C ASN A 83 1.65 -16.24 11.65
N GLY A 84 2.40 -16.56 10.61
CA GLY A 84 1.87 -17.05 9.35
C GLY A 84 2.81 -16.85 8.19
N ILE A 85 2.53 -17.57 7.11
CA ILE A 85 3.36 -17.61 5.90
C ILE A 85 2.53 -17.19 4.70
N THR A 86 3.14 -16.45 3.78
CA THR A 86 2.56 -16.27 2.43
C THR A 86 3.52 -16.78 1.37
N ILE A 87 2.97 -17.42 0.35
CA ILE A 87 3.71 -18.00 -0.78
C ILE A 87 3.45 -17.12 -2.00
N GLN A 88 4.40 -16.26 -2.32
CA GLN A 88 4.29 -15.26 -3.37
C GLN A 88 4.85 -15.83 -4.67
N SER A 89 3.98 -16.34 -5.54
CA SER A 89 4.41 -16.97 -6.81
C SER A 89 5.17 -15.99 -7.71
N GLU A 90 6.37 -16.37 -8.11
CA GLU A 90 7.07 -15.76 -9.24
C GLU A 90 6.66 -16.42 -10.57
N CYS A 91 7.19 -15.95 -11.70
CA CYS A 91 6.74 -16.38 -13.03
C CYS A 91 6.74 -17.91 -13.25
N PRO A 92 7.77 -18.68 -12.87
CA PRO A 92 7.81 -20.10 -13.24
C PRO A 92 6.69 -20.95 -12.63
N ILE A 93 6.19 -20.59 -11.44
CA ILE A 93 5.26 -21.42 -10.66
C ILE A 93 4.00 -21.76 -11.47
N GLY A 94 3.37 -20.74 -12.06
CA GLY A 94 2.17 -20.93 -12.88
C GLY A 94 2.45 -21.57 -14.25
N LEU A 95 3.69 -21.52 -14.73
CA LEU A 95 4.07 -22.10 -16.03
C LEU A 95 4.33 -23.60 -15.95
N ILE A 96 4.92 -24.06 -14.84
CA ILE A 96 5.26 -25.48 -14.63
C ILE A 96 4.12 -26.26 -13.96
N GLY A 97 3.11 -25.57 -13.45
CA GLY A 97 1.90 -26.20 -12.91
C GLY A 97 2.00 -26.68 -11.46
N ASP A 98 2.91 -26.10 -10.67
CA ASP A 98 3.00 -26.35 -9.22
C ASP A 98 1.66 -26.01 -8.53
N ASP A 99 1.23 -26.81 -7.55
CA ASP A 99 -0.03 -26.67 -6.79
C ASP A 99 0.23 -26.14 -5.37
N ILE A 100 0.59 -24.86 -5.30
CA ILE A 100 0.90 -24.21 -4.02
C ILE A 100 -0.33 -24.13 -3.09
N GLU A 101 -1.56 -24.20 -3.60
CA GLU A 101 -2.76 -24.23 -2.77
C GLU A 101 -2.89 -25.57 -2.03
N ALA A 102 -2.57 -26.69 -2.67
CA ALA A 102 -2.52 -27.99 -2.02
C ALA A 102 -1.43 -28.03 -0.94
N VAL A 103 -0.24 -27.50 -1.24
CA VAL A 103 0.87 -27.39 -0.27
C VAL A 103 0.46 -26.52 0.92
N SER A 104 -0.09 -25.32 0.68
CA SER A 104 -0.55 -24.42 1.75
C SER A 104 -1.56 -25.08 2.67
N ARG A 105 -2.60 -25.75 2.14
CA ARG A 105 -3.60 -26.44 2.97
C ARG A 105 -3.00 -27.54 3.82
N LYS A 106 -2.12 -28.36 3.22
CA LYS A 106 -1.44 -29.46 3.92
C LYS A 106 -0.61 -28.92 5.08
N LYS A 107 0.27 -27.96 4.80
CA LYS A 107 1.23 -27.43 5.79
C LYS A 107 0.56 -26.55 6.85
N ALA A 108 -0.53 -25.84 6.52
CA ALA A 108 -1.30 -25.07 7.48
C ALA A 108 -1.92 -25.96 8.57
N VAL A 109 -2.40 -27.16 8.21
CA VAL A 109 -2.92 -28.13 9.18
C VAL A 109 -1.79 -28.73 10.02
N GLU A 110 -0.64 -29.02 9.40
CA GLU A 110 0.51 -29.63 10.07
C GLU A 110 1.15 -28.72 11.13
N HIS A 111 1.26 -27.42 10.82
CA HIS A 111 1.88 -26.41 11.69
C HIS A 111 0.88 -25.55 12.46
N GLU A 112 -0.42 -25.79 12.30
CA GLU A 112 -1.50 -25.02 12.93
C GLU A 112 -1.38 -23.49 12.71
N THR A 113 -0.88 -23.09 11.53
CA THR A 113 -0.57 -21.71 11.18
C THR A 113 -1.30 -21.26 9.91
N THR A 114 -1.47 -19.95 9.73
CA THR A 114 -2.08 -19.41 8.51
C THR A 114 -1.06 -19.42 7.36
N ILE A 115 -1.30 -20.22 6.32
CA ILE A 115 -0.46 -20.26 5.12
C ILE A 115 -1.27 -19.84 3.89
N VAL A 116 -0.86 -18.74 3.25
CA VAL A 116 -1.60 -18.10 2.17
C VAL A 116 -0.87 -18.29 0.83
N PRO A 117 -1.39 -19.10 -0.11
CA PRO A 117 -0.91 -19.16 -1.48
C PRO A 117 -1.37 -17.94 -2.26
N VAL A 118 -0.43 -17.26 -2.94
CA VAL A 118 -0.73 -16.06 -3.71
C VAL A 118 -0.21 -16.20 -5.13
N ARG A 119 -1.12 -16.49 -6.06
CA ARG A 119 -0.88 -16.65 -7.51
C ARG A 119 -0.62 -15.32 -8.20
N CYS A 120 0.45 -14.64 -7.79
CA CYS A 120 0.84 -13.33 -8.26
C CYS A 120 1.97 -13.37 -9.30
N GLU A 121 2.03 -14.39 -10.13
CA GLU A 121 3.07 -14.57 -11.16
C GLU A 121 3.20 -13.30 -12.02
N GLY A 122 4.43 -12.92 -12.37
CA GLY A 122 4.72 -11.63 -13.01
C GLY A 122 4.13 -11.44 -14.41
N PHE A 123 3.74 -12.52 -15.09
CA PHE A 123 3.10 -12.49 -16.40
C PHE A 123 1.58 -12.23 -16.34
N ARG A 124 0.97 -12.25 -15.14
CA ARG A 124 -0.48 -12.03 -14.98
C ARG A 124 -0.82 -10.55 -15.04
N GLY A 125 -1.82 -10.22 -15.84
CA GLY A 125 -2.27 -8.85 -16.02
C GLY A 125 -1.28 -8.02 -16.81
N VAL A 126 -1.32 -6.70 -16.62
CA VAL A 126 -0.51 -5.75 -17.40
C VAL A 126 0.38 -4.88 -16.51
N SER A 127 0.23 -4.94 -15.19
CA SER A 127 0.93 -4.07 -14.24
C SER A 127 0.79 -4.56 -12.80
N GLN A 128 1.34 -3.79 -11.85
CA GLN A 128 1.17 -3.97 -10.41
C GLN A 128 -0.30 -4.04 -10.00
N SER A 129 -1.21 -3.42 -10.77
CA SER A 129 -2.64 -3.33 -10.44
C SER A 129 -3.30 -4.69 -10.22
N LEU A 130 -3.07 -5.67 -11.12
CA LEU A 130 -3.65 -7.00 -10.93
C LEU A 130 -3.03 -7.72 -9.73
N GLY A 131 -1.76 -7.46 -9.43
CA GLY A 131 -1.13 -7.95 -8.20
C GLY A 131 -1.84 -7.45 -6.94
N HIS A 132 -2.35 -6.21 -6.92
CA HIS A 132 -3.17 -5.74 -5.81
C HIS A 132 -4.46 -6.55 -5.69
N HIS A 133 -5.18 -6.74 -6.79
CA HIS A 133 -6.45 -7.49 -6.79
C HIS A 133 -6.25 -8.93 -6.30
N ILE A 134 -5.26 -9.64 -6.85
CA ILE A 134 -4.91 -11.01 -6.43
C ILE A 134 -4.56 -11.07 -4.94
N ALA A 135 -3.82 -10.08 -4.43
CA ALA A 135 -3.50 -10.05 -3.01
C ALA A 135 -4.73 -9.81 -2.13
N ASN A 136 -5.68 -8.97 -2.57
CA ASN A 136 -6.95 -8.74 -1.85
C ASN A 136 -7.82 -10.00 -1.86
N ASP A 137 -7.89 -10.71 -2.99
CA ASP A 137 -8.59 -12.00 -3.08
C ASP A 137 -7.95 -13.06 -2.18
N ALA A 138 -6.62 -13.11 -2.10
CA ALA A 138 -5.92 -14.02 -1.20
C ALA A 138 -6.22 -13.69 0.28
N ILE A 139 -6.27 -12.42 0.67
CA ILE A 139 -6.73 -12.00 2.01
C ILE A 139 -8.15 -12.48 2.24
N ARG A 140 -9.07 -12.23 1.29
CA ARG A 140 -10.46 -12.68 1.40
C ARG A 140 -10.53 -14.18 1.64
N ASP A 141 -9.90 -14.99 0.79
CA ASP A 141 -10.13 -16.43 0.77
C ASP A 141 -9.36 -17.20 1.87
N TRP A 142 -8.23 -16.67 2.34
CA TRP A 142 -7.34 -17.38 3.26
C TRP A 142 -7.17 -16.73 4.63
N VAL A 143 -7.65 -15.50 4.81
CA VAL A 143 -7.62 -14.81 6.11
C VAL A 143 -9.04 -14.58 6.63
N PHE A 144 -9.97 -14.11 5.79
CA PHE A 144 -11.33 -13.80 6.20
C PHE A 144 -12.29 -14.98 6.06
N ASP A 145 -12.56 -15.40 4.84
CA ASP A 145 -13.54 -16.43 4.51
C ASP A 145 -12.86 -17.81 4.43
N LYS A 146 -12.08 -18.17 5.47
CA LYS A 146 -11.37 -19.45 5.55
C LYS A 146 -12.36 -20.60 5.30
N ALA A 147 -11.98 -21.55 4.43
CA ALA A 147 -12.86 -22.64 4.00
C ALA A 147 -13.29 -23.60 5.14
N ASP A 148 -12.55 -23.61 6.26
CA ASP A 148 -12.89 -24.37 7.45
C ASP A 148 -13.92 -23.68 8.35
N GLY A 149 -14.35 -22.47 8.00
CA GLY A 149 -15.35 -21.68 8.72
C GLY A 149 -14.85 -21.07 10.03
N LYS A 150 -13.56 -21.22 10.37
CA LYS A 150 -12.97 -20.65 11.59
C LYS A 150 -12.69 -19.16 11.38
N THR A 151 -13.68 -18.34 11.66
CA THR A 151 -13.58 -16.86 11.56
C THR A 151 -13.77 -16.17 12.91
N ASP A 152 -13.77 -16.94 14.00
CA ASP A 152 -13.96 -16.44 15.36
C ASP A 152 -12.70 -15.77 15.90
N VAL A 153 -12.42 -14.59 15.35
CA VAL A 153 -11.48 -13.64 15.97
C VAL A 153 -12.20 -13.01 17.15
N GLU A 154 -11.82 -13.41 18.37
CA GLU A 154 -12.25 -12.75 19.60
C GLU A 154 -11.63 -11.35 19.66
N PHE A 155 -12.47 -10.32 19.58
CA PHE A 155 -12.04 -8.94 19.67
C PHE A 155 -13.14 -8.08 20.29
N GLU A 156 -12.81 -7.40 21.40
CA GLU A 156 -13.73 -6.48 22.05
C GLU A 156 -13.90 -5.21 21.20
N THR A 157 -15.05 -5.06 20.56
CA THR A 157 -15.34 -3.91 19.69
C THR A 157 -15.82 -2.69 20.46
N GLY A 158 -15.42 -1.51 20.01
CA GLY A 158 -15.93 -0.22 20.43
C GLY A 158 -16.72 0.49 19.31
N PRO A 159 -17.53 1.52 19.66
CA PRO A 159 -18.31 2.28 18.68
C PRO A 159 -17.47 3.18 17.76
N TYR A 160 -16.19 3.40 18.10
CA TYR A 160 -15.28 4.30 17.37
C TYR A 160 -14.13 3.54 16.67
N ASP A 161 -14.29 2.23 16.46
CA ASP A 161 -13.29 1.39 15.84
C ASP A 161 -13.24 1.62 14.33
N VAL A 162 -12.05 1.93 13.80
CA VAL A 162 -11.83 2.14 12.37
C VAL A 162 -10.62 1.36 11.87
N ASN A 163 -10.65 0.98 10.60
CA ASN A 163 -9.45 0.51 9.89
C ASN A 163 -8.89 1.63 9.03
N VAL A 164 -7.56 1.76 8.99
CA VAL A 164 -6.85 2.51 7.95
C VAL A 164 -6.48 1.54 6.85
N ILE A 165 -7.04 1.73 5.66
CA ILE A 165 -6.94 0.80 4.54
C ILE A 165 -6.14 1.43 3.39
N GLY A 166 -5.13 0.72 2.89
CA GLY A 166 -4.31 1.18 1.77
C GLY A 166 -3.33 2.29 2.15
N ASP A 167 -2.90 2.36 3.41
CA ASP A 167 -1.72 3.12 3.82
C ASP A 167 -0.59 2.13 4.19
N TYR A 168 0.51 2.27 3.49
CA TYR A 168 1.63 1.33 3.56
C TYR A 168 2.76 1.82 4.46
N ASN A 169 2.51 2.87 5.22
CA ASN A 169 3.45 3.44 6.18
C ASN A 169 4.81 3.73 5.56
N ILE A 170 4.81 4.24 4.32
CA ILE A 170 6.04 4.67 3.67
C ILE A 170 6.67 5.70 4.60
N GLY A 171 7.91 5.48 5.04
CA GLY A 171 8.63 6.38 5.95
C GLY A 171 7.87 6.91 7.17
N GLY A 172 6.84 6.21 7.66
CA GLY A 172 5.99 6.67 8.79
C GLY A 172 4.66 7.34 8.43
N ASP A 173 4.24 7.35 7.15
CA ASP A 173 2.96 7.93 6.67
C ASP A 173 1.76 7.57 7.56
N ALA A 174 1.60 6.28 7.83
CA ALA A 174 0.42 5.76 8.51
C ALA A 174 0.45 6.07 10.00
N TRP A 175 1.64 6.13 10.61
CA TRP A 175 1.78 6.54 12.01
C TRP A 175 1.35 8.00 12.21
N ALA A 176 1.77 8.89 11.30
CA ALA A 176 1.32 10.29 11.33
C ALA A 176 -0.20 10.40 11.14
N SER A 177 -0.76 9.62 10.21
CA SER A 177 -2.22 9.54 10.00
C SER A 177 -2.96 9.02 11.22
N ARG A 178 -2.46 7.94 11.83
CA ARG A 178 -3.03 7.28 13.01
C ARG A 178 -3.13 8.22 14.20
N ILE A 179 -2.08 9.01 14.47
CA ILE A 179 -2.07 9.99 15.57
C ILE A 179 -3.25 10.95 15.43
N LEU A 180 -3.51 11.49 14.24
CA LEU A 180 -4.63 12.41 14.03
C LEU A 180 -6.00 11.75 14.25
N LEU A 181 -6.17 10.51 13.77
CA LEU A 181 -7.41 9.75 13.94
C LEU A 181 -7.68 9.41 15.42
N GLU A 182 -6.65 9.02 16.16
CA GLU A 182 -6.76 8.72 17.58
C GLU A 182 -6.96 9.99 18.43
N GLU A 183 -6.33 11.12 18.08
CA GLU A 183 -6.52 12.39 18.77
C GLU A 183 -7.94 12.97 18.63
N ILE A 184 -8.64 12.70 17.53
CA ILE A 184 -10.07 13.03 17.40
C ILE A 184 -10.98 12.03 18.15
N GLY A 185 -10.42 10.95 18.68
CA GLY A 185 -11.09 9.99 19.55
C GLY A 185 -11.56 8.71 18.87
N LEU A 186 -11.03 8.39 17.69
CA LEU A 186 -11.23 7.08 17.07
C LEU A 186 -10.24 6.06 17.64
N ARG A 187 -10.54 4.77 17.50
CA ARG A 187 -9.59 3.69 17.80
C ARG A 187 -9.20 3.02 16.50
N VAL A 188 -7.95 3.17 16.07
CA VAL A 188 -7.45 2.50 14.86
C VAL A 188 -7.16 1.03 15.22
N VAL A 189 -8.04 0.13 14.79
CA VAL A 189 -7.94 -1.30 15.11
C VAL A 189 -7.10 -2.08 14.10
N GLY A 190 -6.84 -1.51 12.92
CA GLY A 190 -5.90 -2.06 11.95
C GLY A 190 -5.39 -1.00 10.98
N ASN A 191 -4.15 -1.16 10.51
CA ASN A 191 -3.54 -0.30 9.50
C ASN A 191 -2.95 -1.15 8.37
N TRP A 192 -3.40 -0.95 7.14
CA TRP A 192 -3.24 -1.95 6.09
C TRP A 192 -2.43 -1.44 4.89
N SER A 193 -1.25 -1.99 4.61
CA SER A 193 -0.52 -3.00 5.40
C SER A 193 0.73 -2.47 6.10
N GLY A 194 1.00 -1.17 6.05
CA GLY A 194 2.19 -0.64 6.70
C GLY A 194 2.19 -0.88 8.20
N ASP A 195 3.22 -1.53 8.74
CA ASP A 195 3.31 -1.90 10.16
C ASP A 195 2.19 -2.85 10.68
N ALA A 196 1.42 -3.45 9.77
CA ALA A 196 0.31 -4.36 10.12
C ALA A 196 0.80 -5.66 10.71
N THR A 197 0.06 -6.22 11.65
CA THR A 197 0.16 -7.63 12.07
C THR A 197 -0.91 -8.50 11.42
N LEU A 198 -0.71 -9.82 11.31
CA LEU A 198 -1.76 -10.73 10.85
C LEU A 198 -3.01 -10.63 11.73
N ALA A 199 -2.86 -10.49 13.05
CA ALA A 199 -3.99 -10.34 13.96
C ALA A 199 -4.82 -9.06 13.69
N GLU A 200 -4.16 -7.96 13.31
CA GLU A 200 -4.83 -6.74 12.85
C GLU A 200 -5.56 -6.95 11.52
N VAL A 201 -4.99 -7.80 10.67
CA VAL A 201 -5.62 -8.19 9.41
C VAL A 201 -6.89 -8.98 9.73
N GLU A 202 -6.78 -10.08 10.46
CA GLU A 202 -7.88 -10.97 10.84
C GLU A 202 -9.04 -10.25 11.54
N ARG A 203 -8.77 -9.25 12.39
CA ARG A 203 -9.83 -8.53 13.13
C ARG A 203 -10.48 -7.36 12.38
N ALA A 204 -10.00 -6.97 11.20
CA ALA A 204 -10.60 -5.83 10.49
C ALA A 204 -12.11 -5.94 10.22
N PRO A 205 -12.69 -7.13 9.98
CA PRO A 205 -14.14 -7.32 9.89
C PRO A 205 -14.95 -6.97 11.15
N ARG A 206 -14.29 -6.51 12.24
CA ARG A 206 -14.95 -6.08 13.49
C ARG A 206 -15.10 -4.55 13.62
N ALA A 207 -14.43 -3.78 12.77
CA ALA A 207 -14.47 -2.31 12.79
C ALA A 207 -15.85 -1.75 12.41
N LYS A 208 -16.04 -0.44 12.63
CA LYS A 208 -17.28 0.29 12.27
C LYS A 208 -17.16 1.03 10.95
N LEU A 209 -15.94 1.35 10.51
CA LEU A 209 -15.69 2.08 9.28
C LEU A 209 -14.31 1.75 8.70
N ASN A 210 -14.25 1.54 7.40
CA ASN A 210 -13.01 1.40 6.65
C ASN A 210 -12.61 2.76 6.03
N LEU A 211 -11.52 3.34 6.50
CA LEU A 211 -10.95 4.58 5.95
C LEU A 211 -9.95 4.20 4.86
N ILE A 212 -10.33 4.31 3.59
CA ILE A 212 -9.45 3.93 2.48
C ILE A 212 -8.66 5.12 1.95
N HIS A 213 -7.34 5.05 2.05
CA HIS A 213 -6.43 6.05 1.46
C HIS A 213 -6.09 5.66 0.02
N CYS A 214 -5.41 4.53 -0.18
CA CYS A 214 -5.12 4.03 -1.52
C CYS A 214 -6.29 3.24 -2.10
N TYR A 215 -7.20 3.97 -2.75
CA TYR A 215 -8.33 3.39 -3.47
C TYR A 215 -7.90 2.30 -4.46
N ARG A 216 -6.93 2.57 -5.35
CA ARG A 216 -6.53 1.64 -6.43
C ARG A 216 -6.16 0.25 -5.92
N SER A 217 -5.43 0.16 -4.82
CA SER A 217 -4.91 -1.13 -4.35
C SER A 217 -5.86 -1.91 -3.44
N MET A 218 -6.75 -1.24 -2.72
CA MET A 218 -7.54 -1.87 -1.64
C MET A 218 -9.05 -1.69 -1.76
N ASN A 219 -9.56 -1.05 -2.84
CA ASN A 219 -11.01 -0.95 -3.03
C ASN A 219 -11.69 -2.33 -3.12
N TYR A 220 -10.97 -3.36 -3.58
CA TYR A 220 -11.46 -4.72 -3.69
C TYR A 220 -11.88 -5.28 -2.32
N ILE A 221 -10.98 -5.26 -1.33
CA ILE A 221 -11.30 -5.77 0.01
C ILE A 221 -12.29 -4.88 0.75
N CYS A 222 -12.29 -3.55 0.50
CA CYS A 222 -13.32 -2.66 1.06
C CYS A 222 -14.72 -3.01 0.57
N ARG A 223 -14.90 -3.26 -0.74
CA ARG A 223 -16.19 -3.68 -1.32
C ARG A 223 -16.63 -5.03 -0.75
N HIS A 224 -15.71 -5.99 -0.67
CA HIS A 224 -15.99 -7.27 -0.04
C HIS A 224 -16.42 -7.11 1.43
N MET A 225 -15.73 -6.28 2.21
CA MET A 225 -16.09 -6.06 3.61
C MET A 225 -17.44 -5.36 3.79
N GLU A 226 -17.80 -4.47 2.87
CA GLU A 226 -19.13 -3.86 2.84
C GLU A 226 -20.21 -4.90 2.52
N GLU A 227 -20.01 -5.72 1.48
CA GLU A 227 -20.96 -6.74 1.04
C GLU A 227 -21.15 -7.88 2.07
N ARG A 228 -20.06 -8.35 2.67
CA ARG A 228 -20.03 -9.52 3.55
C ARG A 228 -20.28 -9.19 5.02
N TYR A 229 -19.69 -8.10 5.51
CA TYR A 229 -19.69 -7.73 6.93
C TYR A 229 -20.45 -6.43 7.23
N ALA A 230 -21.05 -5.80 6.21
CA ALA A 230 -21.77 -4.53 6.33
C ALA A 230 -20.92 -3.38 6.91
N ILE A 231 -19.60 -3.41 6.66
CA ILE A 231 -18.69 -2.34 7.09
C ILE A 231 -18.60 -1.29 5.99
N PRO A 232 -19.13 -0.07 6.19
CA PRO A 232 -19.01 0.98 5.20
C PRO A 232 -17.54 1.36 4.99
N TRP A 233 -17.22 1.92 3.84
CA TRP A 233 -15.91 2.49 3.56
C TRP A 233 -16.02 3.91 2.98
N MET A 234 -14.97 4.71 3.20
CA MET A 234 -14.90 6.05 2.63
C MET A 234 -13.47 6.42 2.24
N GLU A 235 -13.34 7.07 1.07
CA GLU A 235 -12.08 7.68 0.64
C GLU A 235 -11.77 8.92 1.48
N TYR A 236 -10.49 9.05 1.85
CA TYR A 236 -9.91 10.20 2.54
C TYR A 236 -8.50 10.51 2.00
N ASN A 237 -8.00 11.72 2.26
CA ASN A 237 -6.69 12.16 1.80
C ASN A 237 -5.96 12.97 2.87
N PHE A 238 -4.81 12.47 3.32
CA PHE A 238 -3.96 13.13 4.32
C PHE A 238 -2.66 13.73 3.73
N PHE A 239 -2.69 14.16 2.46
CA PHE A 239 -1.61 14.97 1.88
C PHE A 239 -1.95 16.46 1.91
N GLY A 240 -1.21 17.20 2.73
CA GLY A 240 -1.35 18.66 2.86
C GLY A 240 -2.46 19.06 3.83
N PRO A 241 -2.34 20.22 4.49
CA PRO A 241 -3.29 20.66 5.51
C PRO A 241 -4.72 20.75 5.00
N SER A 242 -4.95 21.26 3.79
CA SER A 242 -6.31 21.46 3.27
C SER A 242 -7.08 20.14 3.15
N GLN A 243 -6.42 19.08 2.66
CA GLN A 243 -7.04 17.77 2.54
C GLN A 243 -7.14 17.03 3.87
N ILE A 244 -6.15 17.19 4.76
CA ILE A 244 -6.20 16.64 6.12
C ILE A 244 -7.42 17.21 6.87
N GLU A 245 -7.59 18.53 6.87
CA GLU A 245 -8.72 19.18 7.54
C GLU A 245 -10.07 18.73 6.96
N ALA A 246 -10.19 18.71 5.62
CA ALA A 246 -11.42 18.26 4.95
C ALA A 246 -11.74 16.79 5.27
N SER A 247 -10.72 15.94 5.29
CA SER A 247 -10.85 14.51 5.59
C SER A 247 -11.23 14.28 7.05
N LEU A 248 -10.57 14.94 8.01
CA LEU A 248 -10.92 14.84 9.43
C LEU A 248 -12.37 15.24 9.69
N ARG A 249 -12.82 16.36 9.11
CA ARG A 249 -14.23 16.81 9.19
C ARG A 249 -15.19 15.78 8.61
N LYS A 250 -14.87 15.23 7.43
CA LYS A 250 -15.71 14.23 6.75
C LYS A 250 -15.82 12.94 7.56
N ILE A 251 -14.71 12.47 8.13
CA ILE A 251 -14.66 11.28 8.98
C ILE A 251 -15.44 11.53 10.27
N ALA A 252 -15.23 12.67 10.92
CA ALA A 252 -15.88 13.00 12.19
C ALA A 252 -17.41 13.02 12.09
N ARG A 253 -17.97 13.54 10.98
CA ARG A 253 -19.41 13.52 10.71
C ARG A 253 -20.03 12.13 10.72
N HIS A 254 -19.26 11.08 10.44
CA HIS A 254 -19.74 9.70 10.52
C HIS A 254 -20.04 9.26 11.95
N PHE A 255 -19.36 9.86 12.94
CA PHE A 255 -19.46 9.48 14.35
C PHE A 255 -20.21 10.50 15.22
N GLY A 256 -20.57 11.65 14.65
CA GLY A 256 -21.46 12.63 15.25
C GLY A 256 -20.77 13.72 16.09
N PRO A 257 -21.56 14.55 16.80
CA PRO A 257 -21.12 15.85 17.31
C PRO A 257 -19.89 15.83 18.20
N THR A 258 -19.73 14.79 19.03
CA THR A 258 -18.57 14.67 19.92
C THR A 258 -17.25 14.51 19.15
N ILE A 259 -17.24 13.73 18.06
CA ILE A 259 -16.03 13.56 17.25
C ILE A 259 -15.83 14.79 16.36
N GLU A 260 -16.91 15.43 15.89
CA GLU A 260 -16.84 16.69 15.15
C GLU A 260 -16.19 17.82 15.97
N GLU A 261 -16.59 18.01 17.22
CA GLU A 261 -15.98 18.99 18.12
C GLU A 261 -14.48 18.71 18.34
N ARG A 262 -14.13 17.43 18.54
CA ARG A 262 -12.73 17.01 18.69
C ARG A 262 -11.93 17.25 17.42
N ALA A 263 -12.50 17.02 16.23
CA ALA A 263 -11.84 17.30 14.96
C ALA A 263 -11.50 18.79 14.82
N GLU A 264 -12.44 19.71 15.09
CA GLU A 264 -12.13 21.15 15.05
C GLU A 264 -11.07 21.56 16.08
N ARG A 265 -11.10 20.96 17.27
CA ARG A 265 -10.06 21.20 18.30
C ARG A 265 -8.68 20.75 17.83
N ILE A 266 -8.57 19.58 17.19
CA ILE A 266 -7.31 19.07 16.66
C ILE A 266 -6.82 19.91 15.48
N ILE A 267 -7.72 20.32 14.58
CA ILE A 267 -7.38 21.25 13.48
C ILE A 267 -6.82 22.56 14.05
N ALA A 268 -7.48 23.16 15.04
CA ALA A 268 -7.02 24.37 15.71
C ALA A 268 -5.66 24.17 16.42
N LYS A 269 -5.44 23.01 17.06
CA LYS A 269 -4.18 22.67 17.73
C LYS A 269 -2.99 22.67 16.76
N TYR A 270 -3.15 22.12 15.55
CA TYR A 270 -2.05 22.03 14.58
C TYR A 270 -1.93 23.26 13.67
N ARG A 271 -2.93 24.15 13.65
CA ARG A 271 -2.94 25.36 12.79
C ARG A 271 -1.65 26.20 12.89
N PRO A 272 -1.09 26.51 14.09
CA PRO A 272 0.15 27.28 14.18
C PRO A 272 1.36 26.58 13.54
N LEU A 273 1.43 25.25 13.59
CA LEU A 273 2.49 24.48 12.94
C LEU A 273 2.35 24.55 11.41
N VAL A 274 1.14 24.42 10.90
CA VAL A 274 0.87 24.55 9.46
C VAL A 274 1.19 25.96 8.98
N ASP A 275 0.74 27.00 9.70
CA ASP A 275 1.02 28.41 9.35
C ASP A 275 2.51 28.67 9.29
N ALA A 276 3.28 28.21 10.29
CA ALA A 276 4.73 28.36 10.29
C ALA A 276 5.42 27.68 9.09
N VAL A 277 4.90 26.54 8.63
CA VAL A 277 5.40 25.85 7.43
C VAL A 277 5.05 26.66 6.17
N ILE A 278 3.80 27.11 6.04
CA ILE A 278 3.35 27.91 4.89
C ILE A 278 4.14 29.22 4.81
N ASP A 279 4.21 29.99 5.90
CA ASP A 279 4.94 31.27 5.97
C ASP A 279 6.40 31.12 5.56
N LYS A 280 7.03 30.01 5.92
CA LYS A 280 8.43 29.73 5.59
C LYS A 280 8.63 29.32 4.14
N TYR A 281 7.77 28.47 3.59
CA TYR A 281 8.02 27.77 2.32
C TYR A 281 7.20 28.31 1.15
N TRP A 282 5.99 28.80 1.37
CA TRP A 282 5.13 29.33 0.31
C TRP A 282 5.80 30.47 -0.47
N PRO A 283 6.45 31.49 0.16
CA PRO A 283 7.12 32.56 -0.60
C PRO A 283 8.28 32.07 -1.49
N ARG A 284 8.79 30.86 -1.24
CA ARG A 284 9.89 30.24 -2.00
C ARG A 284 9.38 29.40 -3.18
N LEU A 285 8.13 28.94 -3.11
CA LEU A 285 7.57 27.93 -4.00
C LEU A 285 6.40 28.45 -4.83
N GLN A 286 5.77 29.56 -4.45
CA GLN A 286 4.65 30.13 -5.16
C GLN A 286 4.94 30.30 -6.65
N GLY A 287 4.01 29.84 -7.49
CA GLY A 287 4.06 29.92 -8.95
C GLY A 287 4.96 28.88 -9.62
N LYS A 288 5.69 28.05 -8.86
CA LYS A 288 6.52 26.97 -9.43
C LYS A 288 5.65 25.86 -10.01
N ARG A 289 6.03 25.35 -11.16
CA ARG A 289 5.28 24.35 -11.95
C ARG A 289 5.85 22.96 -11.72
N VAL A 290 4.97 21.99 -11.50
CA VAL A 290 5.34 20.61 -11.15
C VAL A 290 4.74 19.62 -12.15
N MET A 291 5.53 18.61 -12.54
CA MET A 291 5.04 17.43 -13.23
C MET A 291 5.14 16.18 -12.34
N LEU A 292 4.14 15.31 -12.39
CA LEU A 292 4.02 14.13 -11.54
C LEU A 292 3.83 12.84 -12.36
N TYR A 293 4.63 11.81 -12.12
CA TYR A 293 4.43 10.48 -12.69
C TYR A 293 4.73 9.39 -11.65
N VAL A 294 3.71 8.67 -11.18
CA VAL A 294 3.83 7.72 -10.04
C VAL A 294 2.91 6.52 -10.33
N GLY A 295 2.62 5.68 -9.32
CA GLY A 295 1.78 4.48 -9.46
C GLY A 295 0.30 4.73 -9.72
N GLY A 296 -0.57 4.53 -8.71
CA GLY A 296 -2.04 4.51 -8.90
C GLY A 296 -2.86 5.46 -8.02
N LEU A 297 -2.23 6.28 -7.17
CA LEU A 297 -2.92 7.14 -6.20
C LEU A 297 -2.31 8.54 -6.11
N ARG A 298 -1.04 8.58 -5.71
CA ARG A 298 -0.30 9.79 -5.40
C ARG A 298 -0.36 10.87 -6.51
N PRO A 299 -0.41 10.56 -7.83
CA PRO A 299 -0.49 11.60 -8.87
C PRO A 299 -1.69 12.56 -8.75
N ARG A 300 -2.81 12.14 -8.16
CA ARG A 300 -3.91 13.05 -7.76
C ARG A 300 -3.84 13.46 -6.28
N HIS A 301 -3.48 12.53 -5.40
CA HIS A 301 -3.62 12.74 -3.95
C HIS A 301 -2.70 13.84 -3.42
N VAL A 302 -1.54 14.06 -4.03
CA VAL A 302 -0.58 15.08 -3.56
C VAL A 302 -0.80 16.46 -4.17
N ILE A 303 -1.74 16.62 -5.12
CA ILE A 303 -1.94 17.86 -5.86
C ILE A 303 -2.22 19.02 -4.89
N THR A 304 -3.18 18.86 -3.98
CA THR A 304 -3.56 19.92 -3.05
C THR A 304 -2.42 20.30 -2.09
N ALA A 305 -1.55 19.35 -1.71
CA ALA A 305 -0.37 19.65 -0.89
C ALA A 305 0.64 20.56 -1.62
N TYR A 306 0.76 20.42 -2.94
CA TYR A 306 1.54 21.35 -3.77
C TYR A 306 0.85 22.73 -3.85
N GLU A 307 -0.48 22.75 -4.01
CA GLU A 307 -1.25 23.98 -4.08
C GLU A 307 -1.26 24.77 -2.75
N ASP A 308 -1.25 24.08 -1.61
CA ASP A 308 -1.10 24.66 -0.27
C ASP A 308 0.24 25.43 -0.13
N LEU A 309 1.24 25.11 -0.97
CA LEU A 309 2.53 25.81 -1.08
C LEU A 309 2.60 26.75 -2.30
N GLY A 310 1.46 27.03 -2.93
CA GLY A 310 1.33 27.95 -4.06
C GLY A 310 1.89 27.42 -5.39
N MET A 311 2.22 26.13 -5.48
CA MET A 311 2.73 25.50 -6.69
C MET A 311 1.59 25.11 -7.65
N GLN A 312 1.92 24.85 -8.90
CA GLN A 312 0.97 24.51 -9.96
C GLN A 312 1.31 23.16 -10.58
N ILE A 313 0.39 22.20 -10.53
CA ILE A 313 0.54 20.95 -11.26
C ILE A 313 0.20 21.19 -12.72
N VAL A 314 1.19 21.03 -13.61
CA VAL A 314 1.06 21.26 -15.05
C VAL A 314 1.04 19.96 -15.87
N GLY A 315 1.44 18.86 -15.26
CA GLY A 315 1.26 17.53 -15.80
C GLY A 315 1.18 16.48 -14.70
N THR A 316 0.32 15.48 -14.85
CA THR A 316 0.22 14.37 -13.90
C THR A 316 -0.13 13.07 -14.62
N GLY A 317 0.33 11.94 -14.12
CA GLY A 317 0.04 10.66 -14.74
C GLY A 317 0.42 9.46 -13.90
N TYR A 318 0.04 8.30 -14.41
CA TYR A 318 0.03 7.05 -13.65
C TYR A 318 0.71 5.93 -14.43
N GLU A 319 1.41 5.05 -13.72
CA GLU A 319 1.92 3.79 -14.29
C GLU A 319 0.76 2.79 -14.53
N PHE A 320 -0.26 2.75 -13.66
CA PHE A 320 -1.24 1.65 -13.66
C PHE A 320 -2.63 2.01 -13.09
N ALA A 321 -3.00 3.29 -13.12
CA ALA A 321 -4.34 3.70 -12.72
C ALA A 321 -5.42 3.09 -13.64
N HIS A 322 -6.66 3.00 -13.16
CA HIS A 322 -7.79 2.66 -14.02
C HIS A 322 -8.64 3.90 -14.31
N ASN A 323 -9.62 3.79 -15.21
CA ASN A 323 -10.51 4.90 -15.58
C ASN A 323 -11.21 5.56 -14.38
N ASP A 324 -11.52 4.82 -13.33
CA ASP A 324 -12.14 5.36 -12.11
C ASP A 324 -11.18 6.25 -11.30
N ASP A 325 -9.87 6.01 -11.37
CA ASP A 325 -8.85 6.92 -10.85
C ASP A 325 -8.71 8.18 -11.71
N TYR A 326 -8.82 8.06 -13.04
CA TYR A 326 -8.82 9.21 -13.96
C TYR A 326 -10.04 10.12 -13.77
N GLN A 327 -11.23 9.54 -13.57
CA GLN A 327 -12.44 10.29 -13.21
C GLN A 327 -12.22 11.10 -11.93
N ARG A 328 -11.63 10.50 -10.89
CA ARG A 328 -11.27 11.20 -9.65
C ARG A 328 -10.23 12.29 -9.88
N THR A 329 -9.25 12.05 -10.76
CA THR A 329 -8.18 13.00 -11.08
C THR A 329 -8.74 14.32 -11.63
N GLY A 330 -9.82 14.25 -12.43
CA GLY A 330 -10.49 15.43 -12.98
C GLY A 330 -10.96 16.45 -11.93
N HIS A 331 -11.19 16.04 -10.68
CA HIS A 331 -11.55 16.95 -9.59
C HIS A 331 -10.37 17.74 -9.00
N TYR A 332 -9.14 17.29 -9.25
CA TYR A 332 -7.92 17.89 -8.69
C TYR A 332 -7.17 18.75 -9.70
N VAL A 333 -7.21 18.39 -10.98
CA VAL A 333 -6.42 19.07 -12.02
C VAL A 333 -7.16 20.28 -12.60
N LYS A 334 -6.41 21.27 -13.08
CA LYS A 334 -6.95 22.47 -13.74
C LYS A 334 -7.00 22.28 -15.25
N THR A 335 -7.89 23.02 -15.92
CA THR A 335 -7.95 23.07 -17.39
C THR A 335 -6.58 23.36 -17.98
N GLY A 336 -6.14 22.57 -18.96
CA GLY A 336 -4.83 22.69 -19.59
C GLY A 336 -3.71 21.86 -18.93
N THR A 337 -3.98 21.14 -17.85
CA THR A 337 -3.03 20.16 -17.27
C THR A 337 -2.88 18.96 -18.21
N LEU A 338 -1.65 18.57 -18.53
CA LEU A 338 -1.39 17.36 -19.31
C LEU A 338 -1.63 16.11 -18.45
N ILE A 339 -2.38 15.14 -18.97
CA ILE A 339 -2.59 13.84 -18.31
C ILE A 339 -2.02 12.73 -19.21
N TYR A 340 -1.25 11.82 -18.61
CA TYR A 340 -0.65 10.69 -19.32
C TYR A 340 -0.82 9.38 -18.53
N ASP A 341 -1.07 8.30 -19.26
CA ASP A 341 -1.24 6.93 -18.78
C ASP A 341 -0.13 6.07 -19.35
N ASP A 342 0.53 5.28 -18.50
CA ASP A 342 1.65 4.40 -18.88
C ASP A 342 2.70 5.08 -19.77
N ALA A 343 3.04 6.33 -19.41
CA ALA A 343 3.92 7.16 -20.21
C ALA A 343 5.29 6.50 -20.40
N THR A 344 5.71 6.38 -21.65
CA THR A 344 7.04 5.89 -21.98
C THR A 344 8.12 6.89 -21.55
N SER A 345 9.35 6.43 -21.35
CA SER A 345 10.47 7.32 -21.03
C SER A 345 10.67 8.40 -22.10
N TYR A 346 10.48 8.06 -23.38
CA TYR A 346 10.57 9.01 -24.49
C TYR A 346 9.51 10.13 -24.37
N GLU A 347 8.26 9.78 -24.09
CA GLU A 347 7.18 10.75 -23.91
C GLU A 347 7.43 11.63 -22.69
N LEU A 348 7.79 11.05 -21.55
CA LEU A 348 8.09 11.80 -20.32
C LEU A 348 9.23 12.79 -20.55
N ASP A 349 10.34 12.35 -21.15
CA ASP A 349 11.48 13.21 -21.48
C ASP A 349 11.06 14.35 -22.43
N THR A 350 10.30 14.03 -23.49
CA THR A 350 9.79 15.02 -24.45
C THR A 350 8.87 16.05 -23.79
N PHE A 351 7.96 15.60 -22.91
CA PHE A 351 7.07 16.49 -22.17
C PHE A 351 7.84 17.40 -21.22
N ILE A 352 8.81 16.86 -20.49
CA ILE A 352 9.66 17.60 -19.56
C ILE A 352 10.50 18.65 -20.29
N GLU A 353 11.10 18.30 -21.43
CA GLU A 353 11.86 19.22 -22.27
C GLU A 353 10.99 20.35 -22.83
N ARG A 354 9.76 20.05 -23.24
CA ARG A 354 8.87 21.06 -23.83
C ARG A 354 8.20 21.96 -22.79
N ILE A 355 7.72 21.38 -21.69
CA ILE A 355 7.01 22.11 -20.62
C ILE A 355 8.00 22.88 -19.75
N ARG A 356 9.21 22.33 -19.54
CA ARG A 356 10.24 22.84 -18.62
C ARG A 356 9.69 23.10 -17.20
N PRO A 357 9.18 22.07 -16.49
CA PRO A 357 8.70 22.24 -15.13
C PRO A 357 9.84 22.68 -14.19
N ASP A 358 9.48 23.35 -13.10
CA ASP A 358 10.43 23.75 -12.06
C ASP A 358 10.79 22.59 -11.11
N LEU A 359 9.94 21.55 -11.08
CA LEU A 359 10.13 20.33 -10.30
C LEU A 359 9.46 19.14 -10.99
N VAL A 360 10.11 17.98 -10.94
CA VAL A 360 9.49 16.70 -11.30
C VAL A 360 9.40 15.80 -10.07
N GLY A 361 8.22 15.25 -9.84
CA GLY A 361 7.96 14.24 -8.82
C GLY A 361 7.69 12.87 -9.45
N SER A 362 8.61 11.91 -9.34
CA SER A 362 8.44 10.58 -9.95
C SER A 362 9.19 9.46 -9.20
N GLY A 363 9.55 8.37 -9.88
CA GLY A 363 10.24 7.21 -9.34
C GLY A 363 11.77 7.28 -9.43
N ILE A 364 12.44 6.22 -8.96
CA ILE A 364 13.91 6.16 -8.96
C ILE A 364 14.48 6.09 -10.39
N LYS A 365 13.74 5.49 -11.32
CA LYS A 365 14.18 5.28 -12.71
C LYS A 365 14.22 6.62 -13.47
N GLU A 366 13.30 7.53 -13.14
CA GLU A 366 13.17 8.85 -13.77
C GLU A 366 14.10 9.90 -13.13
N LYS A 367 14.57 9.66 -11.89
CA LYS A 367 15.34 10.63 -11.11
C LYS A 367 16.58 11.17 -11.82
N TYR A 368 17.47 10.28 -12.24
CA TYR A 368 18.78 10.69 -12.76
C TYR A 368 18.73 11.27 -14.17
N PRO A 369 17.92 10.77 -15.11
CA PRO A 369 17.68 11.43 -16.40
C PRO A 369 17.23 12.89 -16.21
N VAL A 370 16.20 13.12 -15.39
CA VAL A 370 15.65 14.47 -15.17
C VAL A 370 16.64 15.41 -14.50
N GLN A 371 17.40 14.92 -13.50
CA GLN A 371 18.45 15.73 -12.88
C GLN A 371 19.53 16.16 -13.88
N LYS A 372 19.89 15.30 -14.84
CA LYS A 372 20.87 15.63 -15.89
C LYS A 372 20.33 16.66 -16.89
N MET A 373 19.02 16.82 -17.03
CA MET A 373 18.38 17.90 -17.79
C MET A 373 18.39 19.25 -17.05
N GLY A 374 18.96 19.30 -15.84
CA GLY A 374 19.02 20.50 -15.00
C GLY A 374 17.69 20.84 -14.32
N ILE A 375 16.81 19.86 -14.11
CA ILE A 375 15.51 20.05 -13.47
C ILE A 375 15.53 19.42 -12.07
N PRO A 376 15.14 20.17 -11.01
CA PRO A 376 14.98 19.60 -9.68
C PRO A 376 14.04 18.38 -9.67
N PHE A 377 14.41 17.36 -8.90
CA PHE A 377 13.67 16.10 -8.82
C PHE A 377 13.43 15.66 -7.38
N ARG A 378 12.23 15.16 -7.09
CA ARG A 378 11.89 14.48 -5.84
C ARG A 378 11.27 13.12 -6.10
N GLN A 379 11.72 12.09 -5.39
CA GLN A 379 11.08 10.79 -5.46
C GLN A 379 9.74 10.84 -4.73
N MET A 380 8.67 10.44 -5.39
CA MET A 380 7.31 10.43 -4.83
C MET A 380 6.83 9.02 -4.45
N HIS A 381 7.69 8.00 -4.59
CA HIS A 381 7.47 6.65 -4.07
C HIS A 381 8.17 6.45 -2.73
N SER A 382 9.47 6.73 -2.67
CA SER A 382 10.36 6.48 -1.53
C SER A 382 10.67 7.72 -0.69
N TRP A 383 10.23 8.92 -1.12
CA TRP A 383 10.63 10.22 -0.57
C TRP A 383 12.14 10.49 -0.65
#